data_AF-A0A3B4XRX4-F1
#
_entry.id   AF-A0A3B4XRX4-F1
#
_cell.length_a   1.000
_cell.length_b   1.000
_cell.length_c   1.000
_cell.angle_alpha   90.00
_cell.angle_beta   90.00
_cell.angle_gamma   90.00
#
_symmetry.space_group_name_H-M   'P 1'
#
loop_
_entity.id
_entity.type
_entity.pdbx_description
1 polymer ?
#
loop_
_entity_poly.entity_id
_entity_poly.type
_entity_poly.pdbx_seq_one_letter_code
_entity_poly.pdbx_strand_id
1 'polypeptide(L)'
;LSDTKKCRFGKQQTRFQQSRQEKDLSELQSLIEAHFIQRKKEEEELIALVNRIEKRRAERAEQQRVRAEREKERQARLAKERKELEEQRKKLDEDAKKKKALSNMSQQYSAGQKIDNRRGAKKQTEREKKKKILAERKKPLSVDHLNEDKLKEKANELWQWLMGLEAEKFDLSEKLKRQKYDVKRQIIIRSKEASKFFAVKMICT
;
A
#
# COMPACT_ATOMS: atom_id res chain seq x y z
N LEU A 1 84.47 24.33 -39.12
CA LEU A 1 84.07 22.94 -38.78
C LEU A 1 83.23 22.85 -37.50
N SER A 2 83.39 23.77 -36.55
CA SER A 2 82.64 23.88 -35.29
C SER A 2 81.17 24.30 -35.47
N ASP A 3 80.90 25.27 -36.36
CA ASP A 3 79.55 25.87 -36.48
C ASP A 3 78.53 24.95 -37.15
N THR A 4 78.98 24.12 -38.09
CA THR A 4 78.13 23.12 -38.78
C THR A 4 77.78 21.93 -37.87
N LYS A 5 78.63 21.62 -36.87
CA LYS A 5 78.33 20.60 -35.84
C LYS A 5 77.34 21.15 -34.80
N LYS A 6 77.48 22.42 -34.39
CA LYS A 6 76.57 23.10 -33.45
C LYS A 6 75.15 23.23 -34.01
N CYS A 7 75.03 23.59 -35.30
CA CYS A 7 73.73 23.64 -36.00
C CYS A 7 73.07 22.26 -36.16
N ARG A 8 73.85 21.18 -36.38
CA ARG A 8 73.32 19.80 -36.42
C ARG A 8 72.85 19.29 -35.06
N PHE A 9 73.56 19.63 -33.99
CA PHE A 9 73.18 19.23 -32.62
C PHE A 9 71.89 19.92 -32.16
N GLY A 10 71.75 21.22 -32.47
CA GLY A 10 70.50 21.97 -32.23
C GLY A 10 69.31 21.41 -32.99
N LYS A 11 69.49 21.00 -34.26
CA LYS A 11 68.45 20.32 -35.06
C LYS A 11 68.07 18.93 -34.54
N GLN A 12 69.00 18.19 -33.92
CA GLN A 12 68.69 16.91 -33.27
C GLN A 12 67.88 17.10 -31.98
N GLN A 13 68.22 18.13 -31.19
CA GLN A 13 67.57 18.41 -29.92
C GLN A 13 66.10 18.86 -30.10
N THR A 14 65.82 19.69 -31.11
CA THR A 14 64.45 20.06 -31.48
C THR A 14 63.63 18.89 -32.02
N ARG A 15 64.25 18.00 -32.80
CA ARG A 15 63.59 16.78 -33.31
C ARG A 15 63.24 15.80 -32.18
N PHE A 16 64.07 15.69 -31.16
CA PHE A 16 63.79 14.89 -29.96
C PHE A 16 62.64 15.46 -29.13
N GLN A 17 62.59 16.80 -28.98
CA GLN A 17 61.48 17.48 -28.31
C GLN A 17 60.15 17.31 -29.07
N GLN A 18 60.16 17.42 -30.40
CA GLN A 18 58.98 17.17 -31.24
C GLN A 18 58.48 15.72 -31.11
N SER A 19 59.39 14.74 -31.15
CA SER A 19 59.02 13.33 -31.01
C SER A 19 58.49 12.98 -29.61
N ARG A 20 58.91 13.72 -28.58
CA ARG A 20 58.34 13.60 -27.23
C ARG A 20 56.94 14.20 -27.18
N GLN A 21 56.74 15.40 -27.72
CA GLN A 21 55.44 16.05 -27.80
C GLN A 21 54.42 15.21 -28.59
N GLU A 22 54.83 14.58 -29.70
CA GLU A 22 53.95 13.68 -30.47
C GLU A 22 53.53 12.45 -29.66
N LYS A 23 54.42 11.87 -28.86
CA LYS A 23 54.09 10.74 -27.97
C LYS A 23 53.12 11.15 -26.89
N ASP A 24 53.40 12.27 -26.21
CA ASP A 24 52.55 12.80 -25.15
C ASP A 24 51.14 13.14 -25.70
N LEU A 25 51.05 13.68 -26.92
CA LEU A 25 49.78 13.96 -27.60
C LEU A 25 49.03 12.68 -28.01
N SER A 26 49.74 11.66 -28.50
CA SER A 26 49.14 10.37 -28.87
C SER A 26 48.64 9.59 -27.65
N GLU A 27 49.39 9.63 -26.55
CA GLU A 27 49.01 9.03 -25.27
C GLU A 27 47.80 9.76 -24.67
N LEU A 28 47.79 11.09 -24.70
CA LEU A 28 46.64 11.90 -24.28
C LEU A 28 45.38 11.57 -25.10
N GLN A 29 45.50 11.47 -26.44
CA GLN A 29 44.38 11.07 -27.29
C GLN A 29 43.87 9.66 -26.95
N SER A 30 44.78 8.71 -26.69
CA SER A 30 44.40 7.34 -26.31
C SER A 30 43.68 7.29 -24.96
N LEU A 31 44.12 8.08 -23.98
CA LEU A 31 43.46 8.19 -22.67
C LEU A 31 42.07 8.83 -22.77
N ILE A 32 41.92 9.86 -23.61
CA ILE A 32 40.63 10.50 -23.87
C ILE A 32 39.66 9.49 -24.49
N GLU A 33 40.10 8.77 -25.53
CA GLU A 33 39.28 7.76 -26.21
C GLU A 33 38.88 6.63 -25.25
N ALA A 34 39.83 6.12 -24.46
CA ALA A 34 39.58 5.09 -23.46
C ALA A 34 38.54 5.54 -22.41
N HIS A 35 38.64 6.79 -21.94
CA HIS A 35 37.68 7.35 -20.98
C HIS A 35 36.28 7.44 -21.58
N PHE A 36 36.13 7.88 -22.84
CA PHE A 36 34.83 7.94 -23.50
C PHE A 36 34.22 6.55 -23.72
N ILE A 37 35.02 5.58 -24.18
CA ILE A 37 34.56 4.20 -24.37
C ILE A 37 34.12 3.59 -23.04
N GLN A 38 34.91 3.79 -21.98
CA GLN A 38 34.57 3.29 -20.65
C GLN A 38 33.27 3.92 -20.13
N ARG A 39 33.14 5.25 -20.19
CA ARG A 39 31.93 5.95 -19.74
C ARG A 39 30.70 5.53 -20.52
N LYS A 40 30.82 5.39 -21.85
CA LYS A 40 29.71 4.94 -22.70
C LYS A 40 29.26 3.53 -22.32
N LYS A 41 30.20 2.61 -22.10
CA LYS A 41 29.90 1.25 -21.68
C LYS A 41 29.21 1.21 -20.30
N GLU A 42 29.73 1.97 -19.34
CA GLU A 42 29.13 2.10 -18.01
C GLU A 42 27.71 2.70 -18.05
N GLU A 43 27.49 3.70 -18.90
CA GLU A 43 26.15 4.29 -19.12
C GLU A 43 25.18 3.30 -19.75
N GLU A 44 25.60 2.53 -20.77
CA GLU A 44 24.77 1.49 -21.38
C GLU A 44 24.39 0.39 -20.37
N GLU A 45 25.34 -0.05 -19.54
CA GLU A 45 25.09 -1.02 -18.47
C GLU A 45 24.13 -0.48 -17.40
N LEU A 46 24.30 0.79 -17.01
CA LEU A 46 23.44 1.45 -16.05
C LEU A 46 22.00 1.58 -16.59
N ILE A 47 21.84 2.02 -17.84
CA ILE A 47 20.55 2.13 -18.51
C ILE A 47 19.88 0.75 -18.58
N ALA A 48 20.62 -0.30 -18.97
CA ALA A 48 20.10 -1.66 -19.03
C ALA A 48 19.65 -2.19 -17.66
N LEU A 49 20.34 -1.80 -16.57
CA LEU A 49 19.95 -2.14 -15.20
C LEU A 49 18.70 -1.40 -14.76
N VAL A 50 18.63 -0.09 -15.01
CA VAL A 50 17.46 0.75 -14.69
C VAL A 50 16.23 0.22 -15.41
N ASN A 51 16.31 -0.06 -16.71
CA ASN A 51 15.22 -0.64 -17.50
C ASN A 51 14.73 -1.98 -16.91
N ARG A 52 15.64 -2.83 -16.42
CA ARG A 52 15.27 -4.09 -15.74
C ARG A 52 14.55 -3.83 -14.41
N ILE A 53 14.99 -2.85 -13.63
CA ILE A 53 14.34 -2.49 -12.36
C ILE A 53 12.95 -1.90 -12.61
N GLU A 54 12.82 -1.01 -13.59
CA GLU A 54 11.54 -0.41 -13.99
C GLU A 54 10.56 -1.47 -14.47
N LYS A 55 11.00 -2.39 -15.33
CA LYS A 55 10.17 -3.53 -15.77
C LYS A 55 9.66 -4.34 -14.59
N ARG A 56 10.54 -4.71 -13.63
CA ARG A 56 10.13 -5.43 -12.42
C ARG A 56 9.19 -4.63 -11.51
N ARG A 57 9.29 -3.30 -11.50
CA ARG A 57 8.36 -2.42 -10.75
C ARG A 57 6.99 -2.38 -11.45
N ALA A 58 6.97 -2.24 -12.77
CA ALA A 58 5.75 -2.25 -13.57
C ALA A 58 5.01 -3.59 -13.43
N GLU A 59 5.72 -4.72 -13.50
CA GLU A 59 5.15 -6.06 -13.28
C GLU A 59 4.52 -6.20 -11.88
N ARG A 60 5.19 -5.70 -10.83
CA ARG A 60 4.64 -5.71 -9.47
C ARG A 60 3.41 -4.81 -9.32
N ALA A 61 3.42 -3.63 -9.95
CA ALA A 61 2.28 -2.72 -9.97
C ALA A 61 1.08 -3.36 -10.69
N GLU A 62 1.32 -4.04 -11.81
CA GLU A 62 0.28 -4.73 -12.57
C GLU A 62 -0.30 -5.91 -11.78
N GLN A 63 0.55 -6.73 -11.14
CA GLN A 63 0.09 -7.79 -10.24
C GLN A 63 -0.79 -7.26 -9.10
N GLN A 64 -0.45 -6.10 -8.53
CA GLN A 64 -1.28 -5.45 -7.52
C GLN A 64 -2.61 -4.96 -8.09
N ARG A 65 -2.62 -4.35 -9.29
CA ARG A 65 -3.86 -3.95 -9.98
C ARG A 65 -4.78 -5.13 -10.21
N VAL A 66 -4.27 -6.21 -10.80
CA VAL A 66 -5.06 -7.42 -11.09
C VAL A 66 -5.62 -8.04 -9.79
N ARG A 67 -4.83 -8.08 -8.71
CA ARG A 67 -5.32 -8.55 -7.41
C ARG A 67 -6.42 -7.65 -6.84
N ALA A 68 -6.24 -6.33 -6.91
CA ALA A 68 -7.23 -5.36 -6.45
C ALA A 68 -8.52 -5.44 -7.26
N GLU A 69 -8.44 -5.63 -8.57
CA GLU A 69 -9.58 -5.80 -9.46
C GLU A 69 -10.36 -7.09 -9.17
N ARG A 70 -9.67 -8.24 -9.04
CA ARG A 70 -10.29 -9.51 -8.66
C ARG A 70 -10.96 -9.46 -7.29
N GLU A 71 -10.37 -8.75 -6.33
CA GLU A 71 -10.97 -8.55 -5.01
C GLU A 71 -12.21 -7.64 -5.09
N LYS A 72 -12.14 -6.57 -5.87
CA LYS A 72 -13.28 -5.68 -6.11
C LYS A 72 -14.44 -6.40 -6.81
N GLU A 73 -14.15 -7.26 -7.78
CA GLU A 73 -15.17 -8.07 -8.46
C GLU A 73 -15.85 -9.04 -7.49
N ARG A 74 -15.07 -9.74 -6.65
CA ARG A 74 -15.62 -10.63 -5.61
C ARG A 74 -16.52 -9.89 -4.63
N GLN A 75 -16.08 -8.74 -4.14
CA GLN A 75 -16.90 -7.89 -3.27
C GLN A 75 -18.16 -7.39 -3.97
N ALA A 76 -18.08 -7.04 -5.26
CA ALA A 76 -19.23 -6.61 -6.04
C ALA A 76 -20.25 -7.74 -6.27
N ARG A 77 -19.82 -8.98 -6.52
CA ARG A 77 -20.72 -10.15 -6.63
C ARG A 77 -21.46 -10.40 -5.31
N LEU A 78 -20.74 -10.45 -4.20
CA LEU A 78 -21.34 -10.63 -2.87
C LEU A 78 -22.30 -9.49 -2.51
N ALA A 79 -22.00 -8.26 -2.92
CA ALA A 79 -22.88 -7.11 -2.70
C ALA A 79 -24.14 -7.17 -3.58
N LYS A 80 -24.04 -7.65 -4.83
CA LYS A 80 -25.20 -7.88 -5.71
C LYS A 80 -26.10 -8.99 -5.16
N GLU A 81 -25.53 -10.13 -4.79
CA GLU A 81 -26.26 -11.27 -4.21
C GLU A 81 -27.00 -10.89 -2.91
N ARG A 82 -26.36 -10.09 -2.04
CA ARG A 82 -27.04 -9.53 -0.85
C ARG A 82 -28.20 -8.60 -1.19
N LYS A 83 -28.06 -7.77 -2.23
CA LYS A 83 -29.14 -6.88 -2.67
C LYS A 83 -30.30 -7.65 -3.27
N GLU A 84 -30.00 -8.67 -4.09
CA GLU A 84 -31.01 -9.54 -4.70
C GLU A 84 -31.79 -10.34 -3.64
N LEU A 85 -31.12 -10.87 -2.61
CA LEU A 85 -31.79 -11.51 -1.47
C LEU A 85 -32.64 -10.53 -0.65
N GLU A 86 -32.19 -9.27 -0.49
CA GLU A 86 -32.96 -8.23 0.20
C GLU A 86 -34.19 -7.80 -0.61
N GLU A 87 -34.07 -7.70 -1.94
CA GLU A 87 -35.17 -7.40 -2.85
C GLU A 87 -36.18 -8.56 -2.93
N GLN A 88 -35.73 -9.81 -2.96
CA GLN A 88 -36.61 -10.98 -2.87
C GLN A 88 -37.36 -11.02 -1.53
N ARG A 89 -36.69 -10.74 -0.40
CA ARG A 89 -37.38 -10.60 0.90
C ARG A 89 -38.42 -9.48 0.90
N LYS A 90 -38.11 -8.33 0.29
CA LYS A 90 -39.06 -7.22 0.18
C LYS A 90 -40.25 -7.59 -0.69
N LYS A 91 -40.03 -8.28 -1.81
CA LYS A 91 -41.12 -8.72 -2.70
C LYS A 91 -42.06 -9.71 -2.00
N LEU A 92 -41.50 -10.65 -1.23
CA LEU A 92 -42.28 -11.58 -0.40
C LEU A 92 -43.03 -10.86 0.75
N ASP A 93 -42.43 -9.84 1.37
CA ASP A 93 -43.08 -9.03 2.42
C ASP A 93 -44.22 -8.16 1.84
N GLU A 94 -44.06 -7.63 0.63
CA GLU A 94 -45.09 -6.86 -0.08
C GLU A 94 -46.24 -7.75 -0.56
N ASP A 95 -45.98 -8.95 -1.08
CA ASP A 95 -47.03 -9.91 -1.43
C ASP A 95 -47.76 -10.44 -0.18
N ALA A 96 -47.03 -10.64 0.93
CA ALA A 96 -47.64 -10.99 2.22
C ALA A 96 -48.50 -9.85 2.77
N LYS A 97 -48.08 -8.59 2.63
CA LYS A 97 -48.88 -7.42 3.00
C LYS A 97 -50.10 -7.27 2.10
N LYS A 98 -49.99 -7.48 0.79
CA LYS A 98 -51.14 -7.46 -0.13
C LYS A 98 -52.15 -8.56 0.20
N LYS A 99 -51.66 -9.78 0.48
CA LYS A 99 -52.51 -10.91 0.92
C LYS A 99 -53.15 -10.64 2.29
N LYS A 100 -52.42 -10.04 3.22
CA LYS A 100 -52.92 -9.65 4.54
C LYS A 100 -53.88 -8.46 4.47
N ALA A 101 -53.72 -7.52 3.53
CA ALA A 101 -54.65 -6.43 3.28
C ALA A 101 -55.97 -6.95 2.69
N LEU A 102 -55.91 -7.91 1.77
CA LEU A 102 -57.08 -8.62 1.25
C LEU A 102 -57.79 -9.45 2.35
N SER A 103 -57.04 -10.05 3.26
CA SER A 103 -57.59 -10.74 4.44
C SER A 103 -58.13 -9.78 5.52
N ASN A 104 -57.55 -8.58 5.68
CA ASN A 104 -58.00 -7.57 6.62
C ASN A 104 -59.27 -6.85 6.14
N MET A 105 -59.55 -6.79 4.84
CA MET A 105 -60.85 -6.33 4.34
C MET A 105 -62.01 -7.23 4.83
N SER A 106 -61.70 -8.49 5.16
CA SER A 106 -62.65 -9.44 5.77
C SER A 106 -62.71 -9.37 7.31
N GLN A 107 -61.85 -8.59 7.98
CA GLN A 107 -61.74 -8.54 9.45
C GLN A 107 -61.71 -7.12 10.03
N GLN A 108 -62.16 -6.11 9.28
CA GLN A 108 -62.30 -4.73 9.76
C GLN A 108 -63.51 -4.56 10.71
N TYR A 109 -63.53 -5.33 11.80
CA TYR A 109 -64.32 -5.11 13.02
C TYR A 109 -63.54 -5.69 14.21
N SER A 110 -62.32 -5.22 14.48
CA SER A 110 -61.79 -5.10 15.85
C SER A 110 -60.36 -4.56 15.89
N ALA A 111 -60.19 -3.51 16.69
CA ALA A 111 -58.99 -3.15 17.43
C ALA A 111 -57.72 -2.74 16.65
N GLY A 112 -57.60 -1.44 16.41
CA GLY A 112 -56.76 -0.58 17.27
C GLY A 112 -55.25 -0.86 17.39
N GLN A 113 -54.50 0.13 16.87
CA GLN A 113 -53.29 0.71 17.45
C GLN A 113 -51.89 0.05 17.26
N LYS A 114 -50.99 0.92 16.78
CA LYS A 114 -49.56 1.09 17.17
C LYS A 114 -48.56 0.00 16.78
N ILE A 115 -47.99 0.11 15.57
CA ILE A 115 -46.58 -0.29 15.33
C ILE A 115 -45.95 0.73 14.36
N ASP A 116 -45.62 1.89 14.91
CA ASP A 116 -44.81 2.93 14.28
C ASP A 116 -43.30 2.64 14.50
N ASN A 117 -42.50 2.83 13.45
CA ASN A 117 -41.10 3.31 13.52
C ASN A 117 -39.92 2.50 14.14
N ARG A 118 -39.87 1.16 14.07
CA ARG A 118 -38.63 0.41 14.47
C ARG A 118 -37.98 -0.50 13.42
N ARG A 119 -38.28 -0.35 12.12
CA ARG A 119 -37.62 -1.14 11.06
C ARG A 119 -37.14 -0.24 9.94
N GLY A 120 -35.97 0.37 10.09
CA GLY A 120 -35.42 1.19 9.00
C GLY A 120 -34.05 1.80 9.19
N ALA A 121 -33.44 1.74 10.39
CA ALA A 121 -32.05 2.14 10.54
C ALA A 121 -31.14 1.08 9.91
N LYS A 122 -30.88 1.25 8.61
CA LYS A 122 -29.84 0.55 7.85
C LYS A 122 -28.59 0.54 8.71
N LYS A 123 -28.20 -0.63 9.26
CA LYS A 123 -26.99 -0.73 10.10
C LYS A 123 -25.84 -0.12 9.32
N GLN A 124 -25.35 1.03 9.79
CA GLN A 124 -24.25 1.74 9.16
C GLN A 124 -23.09 0.75 9.03
N THR A 125 -22.57 0.58 7.81
CA THR A 125 -21.53 -0.42 7.58
C THR A 125 -20.30 -0.06 8.43
N GLU A 126 -19.54 -1.06 8.91
CA GLU A 126 -18.32 -0.80 9.70
C GLU A 126 -17.34 0.15 8.98
N ARG A 127 -17.37 0.13 7.64
CA ARG A 127 -16.64 1.07 6.78
C ARG A 127 -17.11 2.52 6.94
N GLU A 128 -18.42 2.75 6.98
CA GLU A 128 -19.00 4.08 7.18
C GLU A 128 -18.77 4.59 8.61
N LYS A 129 -18.85 3.71 9.61
CA LYS A 129 -18.50 4.06 11.00
C LYS A 129 -17.04 4.48 11.12
N LYS A 130 -16.12 3.70 10.55
CA LYS A 130 -14.70 4.04 10.51
C LYS A 130 -14.47 5.38 9.82
N LYS A 131 -15.13 5.62 8.68
CA LYS A 131 -15.01 6.91 7.96
C LYS A 131 -15.53 8.08 8.78
N LYS A 132 -16.66 7.90 9.49
CA LYS A 132 -17.23 8.91 10.39
C LYS A 132 -16.28 9.24 11.54
N ILE A 133 -15.76 8.22 12.23
CA ILE A 133 -14.82 8.39 13.36
C ILE A 133 -13.53 9.07 12.90
N LEU A 134 -12.99 8.70 11.73
CA LEU A 134 -11.78 9.32 11.19
C LEU A 134 -12.02 10.78 10.77
N ALA A 135 -13.19 11.10 10.22
CA ALA A 135 -13.55 12.47 9.90
C ALA A 135 -13.69 13.34 11.15
N GLU A 136 -14.28 12.80 12.22
CA GLU A 136 -14.41 13.47 13.52
C GLU A 136 -13.04 13.70 14.19
N ARG A 137 -12.11 12.75 14.06
CA ARG A 137 -10.73 12.89 14.57
C ARG A 137 -9.88 13.87 13.75
N LYS A 138 -10.22 14.09 12.48
CA LYS A 138 -9.46 14.99 11.61
C LYS A 138 -9.87 16.44 11.89
N LYS A 139 -9.13 17.13 12.75
CA LYS A 139 -9.27 18.58 12.90
C LYS A 139 -8.88 19.29 11.59
N PRO A 140 -9.75 20.13 11.00
CA PRO A 140 -9.35 20.96 9.87
C PRO A 140 -8.28 21.95 10.35
N LEU A 141 -7.19 22.04 9.60
CA LEU A 141 -6.09 22.96 9.87
C LEU A 141 -6.34 24.24 9.05
N SER A 142 -6.43 25.38 9.73
CA SER A 142 -6.37 26.70 9.09
C SER A 142 -4.93 27.20 9.23
N VAL A 143 -4.24 27.37 8.10
CA VAL A 143 -2.81 27.73 8.04
C VAL A 143 -2.57 29.09 7.37
N ASP A 144 -3.58 29.67 6.74
CA ASP A 144 -3.40 30.80 5.81
C ASP A 144 -3.22 32.17 6.49
N HIS A 145 -3.43 32.27 7.80
CA HIS A 145 -3.38 33.54 8.56
C HIS A 145 -2.51 33.46 9.82
N LEU A 146 -1.50 32.58 9.85
CA LEU A 146 -0.64 32.38 11.01
C LEU A 146 0.74 33.04 10.84
N ASN A 147 1.23 33.66 11.92
CA ASN A 147 2.59 34.21 12.01
C ASN A 147 3.64 33.09 12.17
N GLU A 148 4.91 33.36 11.86
CA GLU A 148 5.97 32.33 11.80
C GLU A 148 6.16 31.58 13.12
N ASP A 149 6.14 32.29 14.27
CA ASP A 149 6.29 31.65 15.58
C ASP A 149 5.09 30.75 15.92
N LYS A 150 3.88 31.17 15.55
CA LYS A 150 2.65 30.36 15.73
C LYS A 150 2.63 29.15 14.81
N LEU A 151 3.24 29.23 13.63
CA LEU A 151 3.41 28.07 12.74
C LEU A 151 4.37 27.04 13.34
N LYS A 152 5.47 27.48 13.97
CA LYS A 152 6.41 26.59 14.67
C LYS A 152 5.75 25.88 15.84
N GLU A 153 4.96 26.58 16.65
CA GLU A 153 4.17 25.97 17.74
C GLU A 153 3.16 24.94 17.20
N LYS A 154 2.40 25.28 16.14
CA LYS A 154 1.44 24.35 15.53
C LYS A 154 2.11 23.13 14.92
N ALA A 155 3.29 23.28 14.32
CA ALA A 155 4.07 22.16 13.81
C ALA A 155 4.51 21.22 14.94
N ASN A 156 4.95 21.77 16.07
CA ASN A 156 5.32 20.99 17.25
C ASN A 156 4.11 20.27 17.88
N GLU A 157 2.96 20.93 18.00
CA GLU A 157 1.72 20.30 18.47
C GLU A 157 1.29 19.12 17.58
N LEU A 158 1.35 19.30 16.26
CA LEU A 158 1.04 18.24 15.30
C LEU A 158 2.03 17.09 15.36
N TRP A 159 3.31 17.39 15.57
CA TRP A 159 4.36 16.39 15.76
C TRP A 159 4.14 15.58 17.04
N GLN A 160 3.85 16.24 18.17
CA GLN A 160 3.51 15.55 19.42
C GLN A 160 2.25 14.67 19.26
N TRP A 161 1.23 15.18 18.56
CA TRP A 161 0.02 14.42 18.27
C TRP A 161 0.31 13.18 17.42
N LEU A 162 1.17 13.31 16.40
CA LEU A 162 1.62 12.18 15.58
C LEU A 162 2.34 11.13 16.42
N MET A 163 3.29 11.55 17.26
CA MET A 163 4.04 10.66 18.15
C MET A 163 3.11 9.91 19.12
N GLY A 164 2.09 10.56 19.68
CA GLY A 164 1.08 9.91 20.51
C GLY A 164 0.32 8.81 19.76
N LEU A 165 -0.13 9.10 18.53
CA LEU A 165 -0.82 8.10 17.70
C LEU A 165 0.09 6.92 17.30
N GLU A 166 1.38 7.17 17.08
CA GLU A 166 2.35 6.10 16.79
C GLU A 166 2.57 5.18 17.99
N ALA A 167 2.68 5.75 19.20
CA ALA A 167 2.78 4.96 20.43
C ALA A 167 1.54 4.09 20.64
N GLU A 168 0.33 4.65 20.51
CA GLU A 168 -0.92 3.89 20.63
C GLU A 168 -1.01 2.76 19.59
N LYS A 169 -0.60 3.03 18.35
CA LYS A 169 -0.56 2.02 17.28
C LYS A 169 0.42 0.89 17.62
N PHE A 170 1.57 1.21 18.20
CA PHE A 170 2.56 0.21 18.62
C PHE A 170 1.98 -0.70 19.71
N ASP A 171 1.41 -0.13 20.77
CA ASP A 171 0.81 -0.89 21.87
C ASP A 171 -0.33 -1.79 21.39
N LEU A 172 -1.19 -1.29 20.50
CA LEU A 172 -2.28 -2.08 19.92
C LEU A 172 -1.75 -3.22 19.03
N SER A 173 -0.66 -2.99 18.30
CA SER A 173 -0.01 -4.00 17.48
C SER A 173 0.56 -5.13 18.35
N GLU A 174 1.27 -4.79 19.44
CA GLU A 174 1.82 -5.78 20.38
C GLU A 174 0.71 -6.56 21.10
N LYS A 175 -0.35 -5.87 21.55
CA LYS A 175 -1.54 -6.53 22.12
C LYS A 175 -2.16 -7.51 21.14
N LEU A 176 -2.29 -7.13 19.88
CA LEU A 176 -2.84 -8.01 18.83
C LEU A 176 -1.95 -9.23 18.58
N LYS A 177 -0.62 -9.07 18.57
CA LYS A 177 0.31 -10.21 18.44
C LYS A 177 0.13 -11.20 19.58
N ARG A 178 0.03 -10.72 20.82
CA ARG A 178 -0.20 -11.55 22.01
C ARG A 178 -1.55 -12.27 21.94
N GLN A 179 -2.62 -11.56 21.61
CA GLN A 179 -3.95 -12.16 21.42
C GLN A 179 -3.94 -13.26 20.35
N LYS A 180 -3.26 -13.05 19.22
CA LYS A 180 -3.11 -14.08 18.18
C LYS A 180 -2.41 -15.32 18.70
N TYR A 181 -1.37 -15.16 19.50
CA TYR A 181 -0.65 -16.28 20.13
C TYR A 181 -1.56 -17.03 21.11
N ASP A 182 -2.23 -16.31 22.02
CA ASP A 182 -3.12 -16.90 23.03
C ASP A 182 -4.28 -17.67 22.39
N VAL A 183 -4.93 -17.08 21.39
CA VAL A 183 -6.01 -17.74 20.64
C VAL A 183 -5.49 -18.99 19.91
N LYS A 184 -4.36 -18.90 19.22
CA LYS A 184 -3.76 -20.06 18.53
C LYS A 184 -3.41 -21.17 19.53
N ARG A 185 -2.81 -20.83 20.67
CA ARG A 185 -2.45 -21.77 21.73
C ARG A 185 -3.69 -22.43 22.32
N GLN A 186 -4.72 -21.66 22.63
CA GLN A 186 -5.97 -22.18 23.18
C GLN A 186 -6.68 -23.12 22.21
N ILE A 187 -6.71 -22.79 20.91
CA ILE A 187 -7.27 -23.66 19.87
C ILE A 187 -6.50 -24.99 19.80
N ILE A 188 -5.17 -24.96 19.84
CA ILE A 188 -4.33 -26.17 19.80
C ILE A 188 -4.57 -27.05 21.04
N ILE A 189 -4.62 -26.45 22.23
CA ILE A 189 -4.87 -27.18 23.48
C ILE A 189 -6.25 -27.86 23.44
N ARG A 190 -7.30 -27.10 23.10
CA ARG A 190 -8.67 -27.63 22.98
C ARG A 190 -8.78 -28.74 21.94
N SER A 191 -8.06 -28.61 20.82
CA SER A 191 -8.01 -29.65 19.79
C SER A 191 -7.36 -30.94 20.31
N LYS A 192 -6.23 -30.84 21.03
CA LYS A 192 -5.55 -32.00 21.65
C LYS A 192 -6.38 -32.65 22.74
N GLU A 193 -7.06 -31.87 23.57
CA GLU A 193 -7.97 -32.37 24.60
C GLU A 193 -9.16 -33.10 23.97
N ALA A 194 -9.73 -32.56 22.90
CA ALA A 194 -10.78 -33.23 22.14
C ALA A 194 -10.27 -34.57 21.57
N SER A 195 -9.11 -34.61 20.93
CA SER A 195 -8.52 -35.86 20.41
C SER A 195 -8.28 -36.92 21.50
N LYS A 196 -7.81 -36.51 22.68
CA LYS A 196 -7.66 -37.41 23.85
C LYS A 196 -9.01 -37.95 24.30
N PHE A 197 -10.03 -37.10 24.39
CA PHE A 197 -11.38 -37.50 24.78
C PHE A 197 -11.97 -38.50 23.77
N PHE A 198 -11.77 -38.29 22.46
CA PHE A 198 -12.17 -39.23 21.42
C PHE A 198 -11.43 -40.57 21.52
N ALA A 199 -10.11 -40.56 21.76
CA ALA A 199 -9.33 -41.79 21.92
C ALA A 199 -9.75 -42.61 23.14
N VAL A 200 -9.98 -41.96 24.30
CA VAL A 200 -10.48 -42.63 25.51
C VAL A 200 -11.88 -43.20 25.27
N LYS A 201 -12.75 -42.45 24.58
CA LYS A 201 -14.10 -42.91 24.27
C LYS A 201 -14.11 -44.13 23.33
N MET A 202 -13.18 -44.20 22.38
CA MET A 202 -13.01 -45.37 21.50
C MET A 202 -12.47 -46.62 22.20
N ILE A 203 -11.65 -46.46 23.24
CA ILE A 203 -11.11 -47.59 24.00
C ILE A 203 -12.15 -48.16 24.98
N CYS A 204 -13.06 -47.33 25.48
CA CYS A 204 -14.09 -47.72 26.44
C CYS A 204 -15.42 -48.19 25.81
N THR A 205 -15.53 -48.22 24.48
CA THR A 205 -16.65 -48.80 23.72
C THR A 205 -16.20 -50.07 23.02
#